data_AF-A0A178UHE9-F1
#
_entry.id   AF-A0A178UHE9-F1
#
_cell.length_a   1.000
_cell.length_b   1.000
_cell.length_c   1.000
_cell.angle_alpha   90.00
_cell.angle_beta   90.00
_cell.angle_gamma   90.00
#
_symmetry.space_group_name_H-M   'P 1'
#
loop_
_entity.id
_entity.type
_entity.pdbx_description
1 polymer ?
#
loop_
_entity_poly.entity_id
_entity_poly.type
_entity_poly.pdbx_seq_one_letter_code
_entity_poly.pdbx_strand_id
1 'polypeptide(L)'
;MFSWLARMALFCLRPMRRYGRMNRDDDDDDDHDGDSSSSGDSLLWSRELERHSFGDFSIAVVQANEVIEDHSQVETGNGAVFVGVYDGHGGPEASRYISDHLFSHLMS
;
A
#
# COMPACT_ATOMS: atom_id res chain seq x y z
N MET A 1 0.92 25.10 -0.20
CA MET A 1 2.31 24.61 -0.38
C MET A 1 2.78 23.66 0.73
N PHE A 2 2.05 23.48 1.85
CA PHE A 2 2.41 22.49 2.90
C PHE A 2 1.29 21.46 3.17
N SER A 3 0.26 21.39 2.33
CA SER A 3 -0.91 20.53 2.56
C SER A 3 -0.56 19.04 2.56
N TRP A 4 0.36 18.60 1.71
CA TRP A 4 0.80 17.20 1.65
C TRP A 4 1.62 16.78 2.89
N LEU A 5 2.58 17.60 3.32
CA LEU A 5 3.32 17.36 4.58
C LEU A 5 2.41 17.39 5.81
N ALA A 6 1.42 18.29 5.83
CA ALA A 6 0.42 18.32 6.90
C ALA A 6 -0.46 17.06 6.88
N ARG A 7 -0.84 16.53 5.71
CA ARG A 7 -1.55 15.24 5.58
C ARG A 7 -0.70 14.07 6.07
N MET A 8 0.59 14.04 5.73
CA MET A 8 1.54 13.03 6.22
C MET A 8 1.64 13.03 7.74
N ALA A 9 1.91 14.20 8.32
CA ALA A 9 2.03 14.36 9.75
C ALA A 9 0.72 13.99 10.47
N LEU A 10 -0.44 14.41 9.93
CA LEU A 10 -1.74 14.11 10.51
C LEU A 10 -2.07 12.60 10.44
N PHE A 11 -1.65 11.91 9.38
CA PHE A 11 -1.82 10.46 9.25
C PHE A 11 -0.98 9.70 10.28
N CYS A 12 0.31 10.06 10.43
CA CYS A 12 1.17 9.48 11.46
C CYS A 12 0.64 9.70 12.89
N LEU A 13 -0.28 10.65 13.07
CA LEU A 13 -0.92 11.00 14.34
C LEU A 13 -2.35 10.43 14.49
N ARG A 14 -2.92 9.78 13.47
CA ARG A 14 -4.27 9.18 13.55
C ARG A 14 -4.21 7.79 14.21
N PRO A 15 -5.16 7.45 15.10
CA PRO A 15 -5.31 6.09 15.60
C PRO A 15 -5.60 5.16 14.42
N MET A 16 -4.74 4.16 14.18
CA MET A 16 -4.88 3.25 13.05
C MET A 16 -6.22 2.52 13.12
N ARG A 17 -6.98 2.58 12.02
CA ARG A 17 -8.29 1.95 11.86
C ARG A 17 -8.18 0.87 10.79
N ARG A 18 -8.36 -0.40 11.19
CA ARG A 18 -8.61 -1.58 10.36
C ARG A 18 -9.47 -1.29 9.13
N TYR A 19 -8.91 -1.49 7.93
CA TYR A 19 -9.55 -1.86 6.65
C TYR A 19 -8.46 -1.85 5.57
N GLY A 20 -8.42 -2.60 4.47
CA GLY A 20 -9.20 -3.68 3.86
C GLY A 20 -8.49 -3.90 2.51
N ARG A 21 -7.88 -5.07 2.32
CA ARG A 21 -7.09 -5.48 1.14
C ARG A 21 -7.71 -4.95 -0.16
N MET A 22 -6.92 -4.28 -1.01
CA MET A 22 -7.33 -3.93 -2.37
C MET A 22 -7.58 -5.24 -3.12
N ASN A 23 -8.87 -5.58 -3.26
CA ASN A 23 -9.32 -6.55 -4.23
C ASN A 23 -9.22 -5.92 -5.61
N ARG A 24 -9.02 -6.81 -6.58
CA ARG A 24 -8.88 -6.59 -8.01
C ARG A 24 -10.03 -5.76 -8.57
N ASP A 25 -9.70 -4.99 -9.60
CA ASP A 25 -10.64 -4.28 -10.45
C ASP A 25 -11.74 -5.23 -10.94
N ASP A 26 -12.98 -4.97 -10.55
CA ASP A 26 -14.18 -5.44 -11.24
C ASP A 26 -14.91 -4.17 -11.72
N ASP A 27 -14.93 -3.99 -13.05
CA ASP A 27 -15.72 -2.99 -13.75
C ASP A 27 -17.22 -3.26 -13.54
N ASP A 28 -17.95 -2.35 -12.90
CA ASP A 28 -19.41 -2.25 -13.03
C ASP A 28 -19.83 -0.77 -12.91
N ASP A 29 -20.38 -0.26 -14.01
CA ASP A 29 -21.04 1.03 -14.14
C ASP A 29 -22.33 1.07 -13.29
N ASP A 30 -22.46 2.03 -12.38
CA ASP A 30 -23.78 2.53 -11.96
C ASP A 30 -23.70 3.94 -11.36
N ASP A 31 -24.48 4.85 -11.95
CA ASP A 31 -24.65 6.26 -11.58
C ASP A 31 -25.36 6.40 -10.22
N HIS A 32 -24.69 6.94 -9.21
CA HIS A 32 -25.36 7.54 -8.05
C HIS A 32 -24.67 8.80 -7.54
N ASP A 33 -25.39 9.91 -7.70
CA ASP A 33 -25.06 11.26 -7.25
C ASP A 33 -25.18 11.33 -5.71
N GLY A 34 -24.05 11.40 -5.02
CA GLY A 34 -23.99 11.35 -3.56
C GLY A 34 -22.68 11.89 -3.04
N ASP A 35 -22.71 13.16 -2.63
CA ASP A 35 -21.69 13.89 -1.87
C ASP A 35 -21.12 13.04 -0.72
N SER A 36 -20.05 12.31 -1.02
CA SER A 36 -19.17 11.73 -0.04
C SER A 36 -17.76 12.12 -0.42
N SER A 37 -17.17 12.94 0.45
CA SER A 37 -15.76 13.28 0.48
C SER A 37 -14.90 12.06 0.84
N SER A 38 -15.19 10.90 0.23
CA SER A 38 -14.34 9.72 0.16
C SER A 38 -13.50 9.74 -1.11
N SER A 39 -13.00 10.92 -1.51
CA SER A 39 -11.72 10.98 -2.24
C SER A 39 -10.67 10.41 -1.29
N GLY A 40 -10.61 9.08 -1.23
CA GLY A 40 -9.69 8.35 -0.38
C GLY A 40 -8.31 8.95 -0.57
N ASP A 41 -7.58 9.08 0.53
CA ASP A 41 -6.14 9.25 0.51
C ASP A 41 -5.52 8.01 -0.18
N SER A 42 -5.72 7.85 -1.49
CA SER A 42 -5.13 6.78 -2.33
C SER A 42 -3.61 6.90 -2.42
N LEU A 43 -3.05 7.95 -1.82
CA LEU A 43 -1.64 8.32 -1.79
C LEU A 43 -0.91 7.71 -0.58
N LEU A 44 -1.62 6.97 0.29
CA LEU A 44 -1.11 6.44 1.56
C LEU A 44 -1.69 5.06 1.85
N TRP A 45 -0.82 4.09 2.05
CA TRP A 45 -1.22 2.74 2.45
C TRP A 45 -0.43 2.32 3.69
N SER A 46 -1.08 1.64 4.63
CA SER A 46 -0.38 0.95 5.71
C SER A 46 -1.06 -0.35 6.09
N ARG A 47 -0.25 -1.30 6.53
CA ARG A 47 -0.66 -2.50 7.25
C ARG A 47 -0.42 -2.25 8.72
N GLU A 48 -1.45 -2.46 9.54
CA GLU A 48 -1.31 -2.43 10.99
C GLU A 48 -0.28 -3.48 11.47
N LEU A 49 0.09 -3.39 12.75
CA LEU A 49 0.97 -4.37 13.36
C LEU A 49 0.34 -5.76 13.27
N GLU A 50 0.99 -6.65 12.54
CA GLU A 50 0.61 -8.03 12.35
C GLU A 50 1.56 -8.99 13.04
N ARG A 51 0.98 -10.07 13.55
CA ARG A 51 1.70 -11.15 14.21
C ARG A 51 2.14 -12.21 13.22
N HIS A 52 3.40 -12.58 13.29
CA HIS A 52 3.99 -13.74 12.65
C HIS A 52 4.64 -14.66 13.69
N SER A 53 5.00 -15.89 13.29
CA SER A 53 5.53 -16.96 14.16
C SER A 53 6.71 -16.55 15.04
N PHE A 54 7.46 -15.51 14.68
CA PHE A 54 8.66 -15.06 15.39
C PHE A 54 8.64 -13.60 15.83
N GLY A 55 7.52 -12.88 15.68
CA GLY A 55 7.42 -11.48 16.08
C GLY A 55 6.31 -10.72 15.36
N ASP A 56 6.36 -9.39 15.51
CA ASP A 56 5.36 -8.48 14.97
C ASP A 56 5.96 -7.58 13.88
N PHE A 57 5.20 -7.27 12.84
CA PHE A 57 5.63 -6.38 11.75
C PHE A 57 4.52 -5.43 11.32
N SER A 58 4.87 -4.26 10.80
CA SER A 58 3.93 -3.35 10.13
C SER A 58 4.63 -2.77 8.90
N ILE A 59 3.85 -2.28 7.93
CA ILE A 59 4.40 -1.65 6.72
C ILE A 59 3.56 -0.44 6.38
N ALA A 60 4.17 0.60 5.82
CA ALA A 60 3.46 1.76 5.28
C ALA A 60 4.18 2.28 4.04
N VAL A 61 3.41 2.81 3.10
CA VAL A 61 3.88 3.50 1.91
C VAL A 61 3.27 4.90 1.90
N VAL A 62 4.14 5.86 1.63
CA VAL A 62 3.81 7.27 1.56
C VAL A 62 4.23 7.77 0.19
N GLN A 63 3.28 8.24 -0.59
CA GLN A 63 3.57 8.80 -1.91
C GLN A 63 4.08 10.23 -1.80
N ALA A 64 5.26 10.49 -2.36
CA ALA A 64 5.86 11.82 -2.46
C ALA A 64 5.68 12.53 -3.80
N ASN A 65 5.64 11.76 -4.89
CA ASN A 65 5.52 12.28 -6.25
C ASN A 65 4.07 12.26 -6.73
N GLU A 66 3.77 12.89 -7.87
CA GLU A 66 2.43 12.86 -8.48
C GLU A 66 2.03 11.44 -8.91
N VAL A 67 3.01 10.66 -9.37
CA VAL A 67 2.89 9.23 -9.67
C VAL A 67 3.61 8.43 -8.59
N ILE A 68 2.98 7.39 -8.07
CA ILE A 68 3.64 6.45 -7.16
C ILE A 68 4.46 5.46 -7.99
N GLU A 69 5.77 5.70 -8.07
CA GLU A 69 6.71 4.78 -8.74
C GLU A 69 7.18 3.69 -7.77
N ASP A 70 7.16 3.94 -6.47
CA ASP A 70 7.60 2.98 -5.46
C ASP A 70 6.52 1.94 -5.17
N HIS A 71 6.91 0.67 -5.19
CA HIS A 71 6.04 -0.45 -4.82
C HIS A 71 6.65 -1.23 -3.66
N SER A 72 5.79 -1.87 -2.86
CA SER A 72 6.23 -2.72 -1.76
C SER A 72 5.25 -3.86 -1.54
N GLN A 73 5.74 -4.93 -0.93
CA GLN A 73 4.91 -6.06 -0.54
C GLN A 73 5.44 -6.78 0.69
N VAL A 74 4.54 -7.51 1.33
CA VAL A 74 4.88 -8.35 2.46
C VAL A 74 4.02 -9.59 2.49
N GLU A 75 4.67 -10.76 2.52
CA GLU A 75 4.01 -12.05 2.61
C GLU A 75 4.56 -12.87 3.78
N THR A 76 3.67 -13.60 4.43
CA THR A 76 4.00 -14.50 5.52
C THR A 76 3.99 -15.93 5.00
N GLY A 77 5.17 -16.58 5.04
CA GLY A 77 5.35 -17.98 4.66
C GLY A 77 5.57 -18.88 5.87
N ASN A 78 5.93 -20.14 5.60
CA ASN A 78 6.12 -21.20 6.59
C ASN A 78 7.30 -20.92 7.55
N GLY A 79 7.08 -20.04 8.54
CA GLY A 79 8.09 -19.61 9.49
C GLY A 79 8.97 -18.43 9.03
N ALA A 80 8.63 -17.76 7.94
CA ALA A 80 9.36 -16.56 7.47
C ALA A 80 8.42 -15.42 7.07
N VAL A 81 8.93 -14.19 7.11
CA VAL A 81 8.30 -13.00 6.52
C VAL A 81 9.17 -12.55 5.35
N PHE A 82 8.57 -12.41 4.18
CA PHE A 82 9.21 -11.87 2.99
C PHE A 82 8.78 -10.42 2.84
N VAL A 83 9.75 -9.51 2.75
CA VAL A 83 9.51 -8.06 2.61
C VAL A 83 10.22 -7.56 1.36
N GLY A 84 9.47 -6.89 0.49
CA GLY A 84 9.97 -6.27 -0.73
C GLY A 84 9.71 -4.77 -0.72
N VAL A 85 10.73 -3.98 -1.05
CA VAL A 85 10.66 -2.52 -1.25
C VAL A 85 11.38 -2.21 -2.56
N TYR A 86 10.68 -1.59 -3.49
CA TYR A 86 11.12 -1.37 -4.86
C TYR A 86 11.02 0.12 -5.18
N ASP A 87 12.16 0.79 -5.30
CA ASP A 87 12.29 2.19 -5.72
C ASP A 87 12.11 2.26 -7.24
N GLY A 88 11.01 2.89 -7.68
CA GLY A 88 10.69 2.98 -9.11
C GLY A 88 11.24 4.26 -9.73
N HIS A 89 11.60 4.21 -11.02
CA HIS A 89 12.08 5.38 -11.74
C HIS A 89 11.72 5.33 -13.23
N GLY A 90 11.20 6.44 -13.75
CA GLY A 90 10.83 6.55 -15.15
C GLY A 90 9.49 5.88 -15.47
N GLY A 91 8.62 5.76 -14.47
CA GLY A 91 7.35 5.05 -14.49
C GLY A 91 7.26 3.92 -13.44
N PRO A 92 6.04 3.49 -13.06
CA PRO A 92 5.81 2.46 -12.04
C PRO A 92 5.93 1.03 -12.56
N GLU A 93 6.18 0.83 -13.86
CA GLU A 93 6.00 -0.47 -14.51
C GLU A 93 6.98 -1.53 -13.98
N ALA A 94 8.25 -1.16 -13.78
CA ALA A 94 9.27 -2.10 -13.33
C ALA A 94 9.07 -2.51 -11.87
N SER A 95 8.85 -1.54 -10.98
CA SER A 95 8.60 -1.78 -9.56
C SER A 95 7.30 -2.55 -9.33
N ARG A 96 6.23 -2.22 -10.08
CA ARG A 96 4.97 -2.98 -10.07
C ARG A 96 5.18 -4.41 -10.56
N TYR A 97 5.88 -4.61 -11.68
CA TYR A 97 6.14 -5.95 -12.21
C TYR A 97 6.90 -6.82 -11.21
N ILE A 98 7.95 -6.29 -10.57
CA ILE A 98 8.68 -7.02 -9.54
C ILE A 98 7.73 -7.36 -8.38
N SER A 99 6.89 -6.41 -7.97
CA SER A 99 5.96 -6.64 -6.88
C SER A 99 5.01 -7.82 -7.17
N ASP A 100 4.38 -7.82 -8.34
CA ASP A 100 3.38 -8.82 -8.67
C ASP A 100 3.95 -10.24 -8.86
N HIS A 101 5.26 -10.37 -9.16
CA HIS A 101 5.84 -11.63 -9.61
C HIS A 101 6.94 -12.20 -8.71
N LEU A 102 7.72 -11.38 -8.01
CA LEU A 102 8.95 -11.85 -7.34
C LEU A 102 8.68 -12.94 -6.31
N PHE A 103 7.67 -12.77 -5.46
CA PHE A 103 7.41 -13.75 -4.39
C PHE A 103 6.83 -15.05 -4.93
N SER A 104 6.10 -15.03 -6.04
CA SER A 104 5.65 -16.27 -6.70
C SER A 104 6.81 -17.18 -7.12
N HIS A 105 8.00 -16.60 -7.36
CA HIS A 105 9.22 -17.33 -7.69
C HIS A 105 10.05 -17.73 -6.46
N LEU A 106 9.84 -17.09 -5.30
CA LEU A 106 10.59 -17.35 -4.07
C LEU A 106 9.84 -18.24 -3.08
N MET A 107 8.51 -18.26 -3.16
CA MET A 107 7.62 -18.89 -2.19
C MET A 107 6.86 -20.11 -2.78
N SER A 108 7.22 -20.54 -3.99
CA SER A 108 6.82 -21.83 -4.59
C SER A 108 7.58 -23.00 -3.98
#